data_AF-A0A0F7K641-F1
#
_entry.id   AF-A0A0F7K641-F1
#
_cell.length_a   1.000
_cell.length_b   1.000
_cell.length_c   1.000
_cell.angle_alpha   90.00
_cell.angle_beta   90.00
_cell.angle_gamma   90.00
#
_symmetry.space_group_name_H-M   'P 1'
#
loop_
_entity.id
_entity.type
_entity.pdbx_description
1 polymer ?
#
loop_
_entity_poly.entity_id
_entity_poly.type
_entity_poly.pdbx_seq_one_letter_code
_entity_poly.pdbx_strand_id
1 'polypeptide(L)'
;MFDTEEEGEELRVIDYCGERVVLHDYEDCHRPENQPMIQGVPFNPRLRDGFDSTPNDDRDPQEVDDWWGRPFIRSYSWADMVESYSDYINRVSRPGLGDFIPKSREEFDADQEARRIQWFESWPTGVRYDVRCLDGGAWDRSTCLSMVGTLEDALDIARSMAME
;
A
#
# COMPACT_ATOMS: atom_id res chain seq x y z
N MET A 1 -47.81 -4.52 6.90
CA MET A 1 -46.87 -3.39 6.79
C MET A 1 -45.55 -3.99 7.20
N PHE A 2 -44.71 -4.35 6.23
CA PHE A 2 -43.39 -4.87 6.52
C PHE A 2 -42.51 -3.65 6.75
N ASP A 3 -42.17 -3.39 8.01
CA ASP A 3 -41.06 -2.49 8.34
C ASP A 3 -39.80 -3.22 7.91
N THR A 4 -39.32 -2.92 6.72
CA THR A 4 -37.91 -3.10 6.36
C THR A 4 -37.18 -1.95 7.02
N GLU A 5 -36.69 -2.16 8.23
CA GLU A 5 -35.57 -1.39 8.77
C GLU A 5 -34.40 -1.68 7.82
N GLU A 6 -34.16 -0.79 6.86
CA GLU A 6 -32.84 -0.66 6.25
C GLU A 6 -31.90 -0.26 7.39
N GLU A 7 -31.24 -1.26 7.98
CA GLU A 7 -30.07 -1.04 8.82
C GLU A 7 -29.06 -0.28 7.95
N GLY A 8 -29.03 1.04 8.10
CA GLY A 8 -28.01 1.85 7.46
C GLY A 8 -26.66 1.41 8.00
N GLU A 9 -25.80 0.87 7.14
CA GLU A 9 -24.40 0.59 7.46
C GLU A 9 -23.78 1.84 8.11
N GLU A 10 -23.54 1.77 9.42
CA GLU A 10 -22.89 2.85 10.14
C GLU A 10 -21.42 2.88 9.73
N LEU A 11 -21.12 3.68 8.70
CA LEU A 11 -19.76 3.84 8.19
C LEU A 11 -18.85 4.31 9.33
N ARG A 12 -17.80 3.51 9.61
CA ARG A 12 -16.75 3.90 10.56
C ARG A 12 -15.94 5.04 9.94
N VAL A 13 -15.87 6.19 10.61
CA VAL A 13 -15.13 7.36 10.13
C VAL A 13 -14.10 7.79 11.17
N ILE A 14 -12.85 7.97 10.73
CA ILE A 14 -11.73 8.43 11.57
C ILE A 14 -11.21 9.79 11.09
N ASP A 15 -10.50 10.49 11.98
CA ASP A 15 -9.64 11.61 11.59
C ASP A 15 -8.25 11.07 11.25
N TYR A 16 -7.83 11.23 10.00
CA TYR A 16 -6.52 10.82 9.53
C TYR A 16 -5.83 12.02 8.88
N CYS A 17 -4.75 12.49 9.51
CA CYS A 17 -3.99 13.66 9.06
C CYS A 17 -4.86 14.94 8.89
N GLY A 18 -5.90 15.12 9.71
CA GLY A 18 -6.81 16.26 9.63
C GLY A 18 -7.90 16.13 8.56
N GLU A 19 -8.01 14.97 7.91
CA GLU A 19 -9.07 14.63 6.96
C GLU A 19 -9.98 13.53 7.54
N ARG A 20 -11.29 13.64 7.29
CA ARG A 20 -12.24 12.59 7.67
C ARG A 20 -12.21 11.48 6.63
N VAL A 21 -11.79 10.29 7.03
CA VAL A 21 -11.65 9.13 6.14
C VAL A 21 -12.61 8.03 6.58
N VAL A 22 -13.29 7.42 5.61
CA VAL A 22 -14.13 6.23 5.83
C VAL A 22 -13.23 5.01 5.95
N LEU A 23 -13.34 4.29 7.05
CA LEU A 23 -12.76 2.97 7.20
C LEU A 23 -13.70 1.96 6.53
N HIS A 24 -13.21 1.37 5.44
CA HIS A 24 -13.86 0.22 4.81
C HIS A 24 -13.78 -1.00 5.74
N ASP A 25 -14.70 -1.94 5.55
CA ASP A 25 -14.79 -3.15 6.36
C ASP A 25 -13.68 -4.15 6.05
N TYR A 26 -13.30 -4.91 7.08
CA TYR A 26 -12.38 -6.03 6.93
C TYR A 26 -13.15 -7.30 6.56
N GLU A 27 -13.19 -7.59 5.27
CA GLU A 27 -13.86 -8.78 4.71
C GLU A 27 -12.97 -10.03 4.66
N ASP A 28 -13.59 -11.20 4.50
CA ASP A 28 -12.91 -12.48 4.27
C ASP A 28 -11.88 -12.43 3.13
N CYS A 29 -12.14 -11.65 2.08
CA CYS A 29 -11.22 -11.52 0.95
C CYS A 29 -9.91 -10.80 1.28
N HIS A 30 -9.80 -10.18 2.46
CA HIS A 30 -8.59 -9.55 2.98
C HIS A 30 -7.77 -10.45 3.90
N ARG A 31 -8.30 -11.62 4.27
CA ARG A 31 -7.67 -12.53 5.23
C ARG A 31 -6.51 -13.29 4.57
N PRO A 32 -5.37 -13.54 5.27
CA PRO A 32 -4.18 -14.18 4.71
C PRO A 32 -4.46 -15.52 4.02
N GLU A 33 -5.33 -16.36 4.58
CA GLU A 33 -5.71 -17.66 4.03
C GLU A 33 -6.42 -17.58 2.67
N ASN A 34 -6.99 -16.42 2.35
CA ASN A 34 -7.71 -16.16 1.10
C ASN A 34 -6.87 -15.39 0.07
N GLN A 35 -5.56 -15.23 0.32
CA GLN A 35 -4.66 -14.52 -0.57
C GLN A 35 -3.94 -15.44 -1.57
N PRO A 36 -3.49 -14.91 -2.71
CA PRO A 36 -2.50 -15.59 -3.53
C PRO A 36 -1.23 -15.83 -2.70
N MET A 37 -0.76 -17.08 -2.68
CA MET A 37 0.41 -17.50 -1.90
C MET A 37 1.50 -18.01 -2.83
N ILE A 38 2.75 -17.63 -2.57
CA ILE A 38 3.93 -18.22 -3.19
C ILE A 38 4.83 -18.74 -2.08
N GLN A 39 5.09 -20.05 -2.08
CA GLN A 39 5.88 -20.72 -1.04
C GLN A 39 5.44 -20.39 0.41
N GLY A 40 4.14 -20.22 0.63
CA GLY A 40 3.56 -19.91 1.94
C GLY A 40 3.60 -18.43 2.34
N VAL A 41 4.05 -17.54 1.46
CA VAL A 41 4.07 -16.09 1.68
C VAL A 41 2.97 -15.44 0.84
N PRO A 42 2.11 -14.55 1.41
CA PRO A 42 1.14 -13.80 0.63
C PRO A 42 1.84 -12.92 -0.42
N PHE A 43 1.39 -13.02 -1.68
CA PHE A 43 1.97 -12.34 -2.82
C PHE A 43 0.93 -11.47 -3.52
N ASN A 44 1.18 -10.16 -3.59
CA ASN A 44 0.20 -9.15 -4.00
C ASN A 44 -1.16 -9.36 -3.32
N PRO A 45 -1.20 -9.42 -1.97
CA PRO A 45 -2.46 -9.65 -1.27
C PRO A 45 -3.45 -8.52 -1.56
N ARG A 46 -4.73 -8.87 -1.65
CA ARG A 46 -5.83 -7.93 -1.63
C ARG A 46 -6.01 -7.44 -0.20
N LEU A 47 -5.29 -6.38 0.16
CA LEU A 47 -5.43 -5.71 1.44
C LEU A 47 -6.68 -4.82 1.43
N ARG A 48 -7.22 -4.54 2.62
CA ARG A 48 -8.35 -3.62 2.80
C ARG A 48 -7.99 -2.23 2.27
N ASP A 49 -8.98 -1.53 1.72
CA ASP A 49 -8.81 -0.15 1.31
C ASP A 49 -8.38 0.72 2.51
N GLY A 50 -7.27 1.44 2.34
CA GLY A 50 -6.65 2.22 3.41
C GLY A 50 -5.77 1.42 4.38
N PHE A 51 -5.42 0.15 4.08
CA PHE A 51 -4.55 -0.67 4.94
C PHE A 51 -3.24 0.03 5.34
N ASP A 52 -2.58 0.71 4.39
CA ASP A 52 -1.34 1.48 4.61
C ASP A 52 -1.60 2.96 4.97
N SER A 53 -2.81 3.28 5.43
CA SER A 53 -3.24 4.63 5.86
C SER A 53 -4.31 4.53 6.95
N THR A 54 -4.21 3.54 7.83
CA THR A 54 -5.11 3.34 8.97
C THR A 54 -4.29 3.27 10.25
N PRO A 55 -4.52 4.17 11.23
CA PRO A 55 -3.86 4.12 12.54
C PRO A 55 -4.04 2.74 13.18
N ASN A 56 -2.99 2.20 13.79
CA ASN A 56 -3.03 0.83 14.35
C ASN A 56 -4.13 0.65 15.40
N ASP A 57 -4.41 1.68 16.20
CA ASP A 57 -5.44 1.67 17.24
C ASP A 57 -6.88 1.72 16.67
N ASP A 58 -7.04 2.12 15.41
CA ASP A 58 -8.35 2.24 14.74
C ASP A 58 -8.67 1.03 13.83
N ARG A 59 -7.71 0.10 13.65
CA ARG A 59 -7.88 -1.07 12.78
C ARG A 59 -8.96 -2.01 13.29
N ASP A 60 -9.48 -2.82 12.37
CA ASP A 60 -10.26 -3.98 12.78
C ASP A 60 -9.37 -4.93 13.61
N PRO A 61 -9.81 -5.39 14.81
CA PRO A 61 -9.02 -6.32 15.62
C PRO A 61 -8.64 -7.59 14.85
N GLN A 62 -9.50 -8.08 13.96
CA GLN A 62 -9.20 -9.26 13.13
C GLN A 62 -8.15 -8.94 12.06
N GLU A 63 -8.15 -7.72 11.50
CA GLU A 63 -7.08 -7.28 10.59
C GLU A 63 -5.72 -7.30 11.31
N VAL A 64 -5.68 -6.85 12.57
CA VAL A 64 -4.46 -6.89 13.40
C VAL A 64 -4.07 -8.34 13.68
N ASP A 65 -4.98 -9.19 14.16
CA ASP A 65 -4.68 -10.59 14.46
C ASP A 65 -4.16 -11.35 13.23
N ASP A 66 -4.72 -11.09 12.06
CA ASP A 66 -4.37 -11.77 10.82
C ASP A 66 -3.03 -11.28 10.24
N TRP A 67 -2.77 -9.97 10.26
CA TRP A 67 -1.64 -9.37 9.54
C TRP A 67 -0.47 -8.91 10.42
N TRP A 68 -0.65 -8.78 11.74
CA TRP A 68 0.40 -8.31 12.62
C TRP A 68 1.57 -9.29 12.66
N GLY A 69 2.78 -8.79 12.43
CA GLY A 69 4.00 -9.60 12.33
C GLY A 69 4.04 -10.52 11.11
N ARG A 70 3.03 -10.50 10.22
CA ARG A 70 2.99 -11.36 9.03
C ARG A 70 3.64 -10.66 7.84
N PRO A 71 4.77 -11.18 7.31
CA PRO A 71 5.37 -10.63 6.11
C PRO A 71 4.56 -10.99 4.86
N PHE A 72 4.50 -10.07 3.92
CA PHE A 72 3.92 -10.24 2.59
C PHE A 72 4.75 -9.53 1.52
N ILE A 73 4.57 -9.93 0.27
CA ILE A 73 5.32 -9.39 -0.87
C ILE A 73 4.38 -8.59 -1.77
N ARG A 74 4.82 -7.41 -2.21
CA ARG A 74 4.20 -6.65 -3.30
C ARG A 74 5.17 -6.50 -4.46
N SER A 75 4.74 -6.82 -5.68
CA SER A 75 5.51 -6.56 -6.89
C SER A 75 5.07 -5.25 -7.53
N TYR A 76 6.02 -4.48 -8.02
CA TYR A 76 5.79 -3.26 -8.78
C TYR A 76 6.56 -3.32 -10.08
N SER A 77 5.94 -2.89 -11.15
CA SER A 77 6.58 -2.60 -12.44
C SER A 77 6.77 -1.10 -12.61
N TRP A 78 7.54 -0.69 -13.62
CA TRP A 78 7.60 0.73 -13.98
C TRP A 78 6.22 1.31 -14.33
N ALA A 79 5.33 0.51 -14.92
CA ALA A 79 3.99 0.95 -15.28
C ALA A 79 3.12 1.30 -14.05
N ASP A 80 3.39 0.68 -12.90
CA ASP A 80 2.71 1.00 -11.63
C ASP A 80 3.27 2.27 -10.98
N MET A 81 4.49 2.66 -11.35
CA MET A 81 5.26 3.72 -10.67
C MET A 81 5.35 5.01 -11.48
N VAL A 82 5.01 4.96 -12.77
CA VAL A 82 4.95 6.13 -13.64
C VAL A 82 3.70 6.95 -13.30
N GLU A 83 3.90 8.22 -12.92
CA GLU A 83 2.82 9.18 -12.66
C GLU A 83 2.49 9.90 -13.98
N SER A 84 1.21 10.15 -14.24
CA SER A 84 0.82 11.04 -15.34
C SER A 84 0.99 12.49 -14.91
N TYR A 85 1.28 13.40 -15.86
CA TYR A 85 1.37 14.82 -15.51
C TYR A 85 0.06 15.38 -14.92
N SER A 86 -1.11 14.85 -15.33
CA SER A 86 -2.39 15.22 -14.72
C SER A 86 -2.46 14.82 -13.26
N ASP A 87 -2.03 13.60 -12.90
CA ASP A 87 -2.03 13.13 -11.51
C ASP A 87 -1.05 13.93 -10.65
N TYR A 88 0.13 14.22 -11.21
CA TYR A 88 1.11 15.12 -10.61
C TYR A 88 0.48 16.47 -10.27
N ILE A 89 -0.15 17.14 -11.24
CA ILE A 89 -0.79 18.45 -11.05
C ILE A 89 -1.91 18.36 -10.01
N ASN A 90 -2.75 17.32 -10.07
CA ASN A 90 -3.81 17.10 -9.09
C ASN A 90 -3.28 16.91 -7.66
N ARG A 91 -2.10 16.31 -7.51
CA ARG A 91 -1.45 16.12 -6.20
C ARG A 91 -0.82 17.40 -5.68
N VAL A 92 -0.13 18.16 -6.53
CA VAL A 92 0.65 19.33 -6.09
C VAL A 92 -0.12 20.64 -6.08
N SER A 93 -1.29 20.70 -6.73
CA SER A 93 -2.16 21.88 -6.76
C SER A 93 -3.31 21.79 -5.75
N ARG A 94 -3.22 20.87 -4.78
CA ARG A 94 -4.25 20.72 -3.74
C ARG A 94 -4.28 21.97 -2.84
N PRO A 95 -5.47 22.50 -2.52
CA PRO A 95 -5.59 23.56 -1.53
C PRO A 95 -4.93 23.15 -0.22
N GLY A 96 -4.13 24.04 0.37
CA GLY A 96 -3.45 23.80 1.66
C GLY A 96 -2.01 23.28 1.54
N LEU A 97 -1.51 22.97 0.34
CA LEU A 97 -0.12 22.50 0.15
C LEU A 97 0.95 23.62 0.14
N GLY A 98 0.56 24.86 0.46
CA GLY A 98 1.44 26.04 0.45
C GLY A 98 1.73 26.60 -0.95
N ASP A 99 2.67 27.53 -1.05
CA ASP A 99 3.07 28.21 -2.29
C ASP A 99 3.97 27.34 -3.19
N PHE A 100 3.59 26.07 -3.39
CA PHE A 100 4.31 25.18 -4.27
C PHE A 100 4.06 25.57 -5.73
N ILE A 101 5.13 25.81 -6.49
CA ILE A 101 5.05 26.05 -7.93
C ILE A 101 5.21 24.70 -8.64
N PRO A 102 4.18 24.20 -9.35
CA PRO A 102 4.29 22.95 -10.10
C PRO A 102 5.36 23.04 -11.19
N LYS A 103 6.07 21.94 -11.41
CA LYS A 103 7.00 21.80 -12.53
C LYS A 103 6.26 21.97 -13.85
N SER A 104 6.97 22.51 -14.85
CA SER A 104 6.48 22.45 -16.23
C SER A 104 6.36 20.98 -16.69
N ARG A 105 5.59 20.76 -17.76
CA ARG A 105 5.50 19.43 -18.39
C ARG A 105 6.86 18.89 -18.81
N GLU A 106 7.71 19.74 -19.38
CA GLU A 106 9.03 19.34 -19.88
C GLU A 106 9.94 18.88 -18.74
N GLU A 107 9.96 19.62 -17.63
CA GLU A 107 10.72 19.23 -16.43
C GLU A 107 10.18 17.95 -15.80
N PHE A 108 8.85 17.82 -15.71
CA PHE A 108 8.21 16.60 -15.20
C PHE A 108 8.55 15.37 -16.06
N ASP A 109 8.45 15.48 -17.38
CA ASP A 109 8.73 14.39 -18.31
C ASP A 109 10.23 13.99 -18.25
N ALA A 110 11.13 14.96 -18.10
CA ALA A 110 12.57 14.70 -17.89
C ALA A 110 12.85 13.97 -16.57
N ASP A 111 12.19 14.35 -15.48
CA ASP A 111 12.30 13.65 -14.19
C ASP A 111 11.73 12.24 -14.26
N GLN A 112 10.61 12.04 -14.96
CA GLN A 112 10.03 10.71 -15.17
C GLN A 112 10.99 9.80 -15.96
N GLU A 113 11.67 10.32 -16.98
CA GLU A 113 12.67 9.55 -17.73
C GLU A 113 13.91 9.24 -16.86
N ALA A 114 14.40 10.20 -16.08
CA ALA A 114 15.51 9.96 -15.15
C ALA A 114 15.16 8.87 -14.12
N ARG A 115 13.94 8.91 -13.56
CA ARG A 115 13.40 7.88 -12.67
C ARG A 115 13.26 6.53 -13.37
N ARG A 116 12.86 6.51 -14.65
CA ARG A 116 12.78 5.29 -15.45
C ARG A 116 14.16 4.65 -15.62
N ILE A 117 15.18 5.45 -15.96
CA ILE A 117 16.56 4.95 -16.10
C ILE A 117 17.03 4.35 -14.78
N GLN A 118 16.86 5.07 -13.66
CA GLN A 118 17.24 4.57 -12.34
C GLN A 118 16.46 3.30 -11.94
N TRP A 119 15.18 3.20 -12.32
CA TRP A 119 14.35 2.01 -12.10
C TRP A 119 14.96 0.79 -12.77
N PHE A 120 15.28 0.87 -14.06
CA PHE A 120 15.87 -0.26 -14.80
C PHE A 120 17.33 -0.52 -14.47
N GLU A 121 18.06 0.46 -13.92
CA GLU A 121 19.38 0.24 -13.35
C GLU A 121 19.31 -0.59 -12.05
N SER A 122 18.35 -0.26 -11.17
CA SER A 122 18.16 -0.95 -9.89
C SER A 122 17.48 -2.31 -10.05
N TRP A 123 16.55 -2.42 -10.99
CA TRP A 123 15.74 -3.62 -11.24
C TRP A 123 15.75 -3.93 -12.76
N PRO A 124 16.81 -4.60 -13.26
CA PRO A 124 17.00 -4.82 -14.70
C PRO A 124 15.88 -5.62 -15.38
N THR A 125 15.15 -6.45 -14.63
CA THR A 125 13.97 -7.19 -15.11
C THR A 125 12.74 -6.29 -15.28
N GLY A 126 12.79 -5.04 -14.78
CA GLY A 126 11.69 -4.10 -14.74
C GLY A 126 10.73 -4.30 -13.58
N VAL A 127 10.95 -5.30 -12.71
CA VAL A 127 10.09 -5.61 -11.57
C VAL A 127 10.87 -5.48 -10.26
N ARG A 128 10.27 -4.78 -9.30
CA ARG A 128 10.72 -4.68 -7.91
C ARG A 128 9.78 -5.46 -7.00
N TYR A 129 10.33 -6.16 -6.02
CA TYR A 129 9.57 -6.85 -4.99
C TYR A 129 9.84 -6.20 -3.64
N ASP A 130 8.79 -5.66 -3.03
CA ASP A 130 8.84 -5.11 -1.67
C ASP A 130 8.39 -6.19 -0.70
N VAL A 131 9.23 -6.48 0.30
CA VAL A 131 8.82 -7.28 1.47
C VAL A 131 8.32 -6.32 2.53
N ARG A 132 7.09 -6.53 2.99
CA ARG A 132 6.39 -5.65 3.92
C ARG A 132 5.82 -6.42 5.10
N CYS A 133 5.71 -5.77 6.25
CA CYS A 133 5.12 -6.34 7.45
C CYS A 133 4.37 -5.27 8.24
N LEU A 134 3.20 -5.60 8.78
CA LEU A 134 2.52 -4.76 9.76
C LEU A 134 3.08 -5.10 11.14
N ASP A 135 4.05 -4.32 11.62
CA ASP A 135 4.84 -4.63 12.82
C ASP A 135 4.89 -3.48 13.85
N GLY A 136 4.13 -2.41 13.60
CA GLY A 136 4.13 -1.21 14.44
C GLY A 136 5.35 -0.31 14.24
N GLY A 137 6.21 -0.57 13.25
CA GLY A 137 7.30 0.34 12.87
C GLY A 137 6.81 1.71 12.41
N ALA A 138 5.60 1.78 11.86
CA ALA A 138 4.83 3.00 11.68
C ALA A 138 3.50 2.92 12.43
N TRP A 139 2.96 4.09 12.76
CA TRP A 139 1.70 4.21 13.49
C TRP A 139 0.47 3.86 12.63
N ASP A 140 0.59 3.87 11.29
CA ASP A 140 -0.54 3.83 10.33
C ASP A 140 -0.36 2.90 9.13
N ARG A 141 0.81 2.24 8.95
CA ARG A 141 1.13 1.48 7.74
C ARG A 141 2.08 0.32 7.98
N SER A 142 2.16 -0.59 7.00
CA SER A 142 3.19 -1.61 6.96
C SER A 142 4.59 -1.01 6.78
N THR A 143 5.56 -1.58 7.48
CA THR A 143 6.98 -1.30 7.31
C THR A 143 7.48 -1.99 6.04
N CYS A 144 8.22 -1.26 5.20
CA CYS A 144 8.95 -1.85 4.09
C CYS A 144 10.29 -2.37 4.61
N LEU A 145 10.41 -3.69 4.72
CA LEU A 145 11.58 -4.37 5.27
C LEU A 145 12.72 -4.44 4.26
N SER A 146 12.39 -4.67 2.98
CA SER A 146 13.37 -4.73 1.90
C SER A 146 12.74 -4.47 0.53
N MET A 147 13.57 -4.10 -0.44
CA MET A 147 13.23 -3.95 -1.85
C MET A 147 14.28 -4.70 -2.68
N VAL A 148 13.86 -5.72 -3.42
CA VAL A 148 14.76 -6.59 -4.18
C VAL A 148 14.30 -6.77 -5.63
N GLY A 149 15.23 -7.13 -6.52
CA GLY A 149 14.96 -7.28 -7.96
C GLY A 149 14.49 -8.68 -8.37
N THR A 150 14.47 -9.65 -7.45
CA THR A 150 14.05 -11.03 -7.72
C THR A 150 13.00 -11.48 -6.72
N LEU A 151 12.09 -12.35 -7.18
CA LEU A 151 11.06 -12.94 -6.33
C LEU A 151 11.67 -13.90 -5.29
N GLU A 152 12.76 -14.60 -5.65
CA GLU A 152 13.41 -15.57 -4.77
C GLU A 152 14.05 -14.88 -3.55
N ASP A 153 14.78 -13.77 -3.76
CA ASP A 153 15.32 -12.96 -2.66
C ASP A 153 14.20 -12.45 -1.74
N ALA A 154 13.05 -12.04 -2.30
CA ALA A 154 11.92 -11.54 -1.53
C ALA A 154 11.30 -12.65 -0.67
N LEU A 155 11.19 -13.86 -1.21
CA LEU A 155 10.68 -15.04 -0.50
C LEU A 155 11.61 -15.47 0.62
N ASP A 156 12.93 -15.46 0.39
CA ASP A 156 13.91 -15.81 1.42
C ASP A 156 13.85 -14.83 2.60
N ILE A 157 13.76 -13.53 2.32
CA ILE A 157 13.62 -12.48 3.35
C ILE A 157 12.28 -12.64 4.10
N ALA A 158 11.16 -12.82 3.38
CA ALA A 158 9.86 -12.96 4.02
C ALA A 158 9.80 -14.20 4.92
N ARG A 159 10.41 -15.31 4.50
CA ARG A 159 10.42 -16.56 5.28
C ARG A 159 11.37 -16.50 6.46
N SER A 160 12.49 -15.78 6.38
CA SER A 160 13.37 -15.62 7.55
C SER A 160 12.68 -14.88 8.69
N MET A 161 11.77 -13.94 8.37
CA MET A 161 10.96 -13.21 9.35
C MET A 161 9.84 -14.05 9.96
N ALA A 162 9.25 -14.98 9.20
CA ALA A 162 8.15 -15.83 9.68
C ALA A 162 8.61 -16.98 10.60
N MET A 163 9.92 -17.15 10.81
CA MET A 163 10.51 -18.19 11.64
C MET A 163 10.97 -17.70 13.03
N GLU A 164 10.79 -16.41 13.34
CA GLU A 164 11.06 -15.81 14.66
C GLU A 164 9.77 -15.72 15.50
#